data_AF-A0A8S3GVF3-F1
#
_entry.id   AF-A0A8S3GVF3-F1
#
_cell.length_a   1.000
_cell.length_b   1.000
_cell.length_c   1.000
_cell.angle_alpha   90.00
_cell.angle_beta   90.00
_cell.angle_gamma   90.00
#
_symmetry.space_group_name_H-M   'P 1'
#
loop_
_entity.id
_entity.type
_entity.pdbx_description
1 polymer ?
#
loop_
_entity_poly.entity_id
_entity_poly.type
_entity_poly.pdbx_seq_one_letter_code
_entity_poly.pdbx_strand_id
1 'polypeptide(L)'
;MHSCLLSDTSREYSSLSSQRHILNTIDLEQKPSATSHTIDKLITHIKNVQHKQKLRSILQQHMKIFDISQVTQANTHIQHTINTGDSLPISSRPYPRTIEQRRELQAEIQKMTQTNQIRPSNSP
;
A
#
# COMPACT_ATOMS: atom_id res chain seq x y z
N MET A 1 62.04 9.79 -24.32
CA MET A 1 62.04 10.79 -25.41
C MET A 1 60.70 10.71 -26.12
N HIS A 2 60.04 11.87 -26.30
CA HIS A 2 58.84 12.18 -27.09
C HIS A 2 57.51 11.52 -26.65
N SER A 3 56.49 12.19 -26.07
CA SER A 3 55.72 13.41 -26.40
C SER A 3 54.90 13.35 -27.70
N CYS A 4 53.63 13.78 -27.59
CA CYS A 4 52.76 14.36 -28.65
C CYS A 4 52.04 13.34 -29.57
N LEU A 5 50.74 13.45 -29.93
CA LEU A 5 49.77 14.57 -29.95
C LEU A 5 48.31 14.04 -30.00
N LEU A 6 47.39 14.89 -29.54
CA LEU A 6 45.96 14.86 -29.86
C LEU A 6 45.68 15.01 -31.35
N SER A 7 44.62 14.37 -31.83
CA SER A 7 43.75 14.93 -32.88
C SER A 7 42.35 14.32 -32.82
N ASP A 8 41.38 15.22 -32.63
CA ASP A 8 39.95 15.07 -32.83
C ASP A 8 39.58 14.34 -34.13
N THR A 9 38.52 13.53 -34.07
CA THR A 9 37.50 13.53 -35.13
C THR A 9 36.15 13.09 -34.55
N SER A 10 35.19 14.00 -34.65
CA SER A 10 33.77 13.85 -34.34
C SER A 10 33.10 12.70 -35.09
N ARG A 11 32.22 11.97 -34.40
CA ARG A 11 31.00 11.42 -35.02
C ARG A 11 29.88 11.35 -33.99
N GLU A 12 28.90 12.21 -34.20
CA GLU A 12 27.61 12.24 -33.54
C GLU A 12 26.86 10.92 -33.74
N TYR A 13 26.21 10.41 -32.70
CA TYR A 13 24.93 9.69 -32.81
C TYR A 13 24.15 9.90 -31.50
N SER A 14 23.25 10.88 -31.54
CA SER A 14 21.83 10.74 -31.20
C SER A 14 21.44 10.24 -29.79
N SER A 15 21.09 11.21 -28.93
CA SER A 15 19.87 11.25 -28.10
C SER A 15 19.16 9.92 -27.82
N LEU A 16 19.37 9.37 -26.63
CA LEU A 16 18.36 8.55 -25.97
C LEU A 16 17.72 9.36 -24.84
N SER A 17 16.58 9.90 -25.21
CA SER A 17 15.62 10.69 -24.45
C SER A 17 15.18 10.01 -23.15
N SER A 18 15.03 10.85 -22.12
CA SER A 18 14.17 10.70 -20.94
C SER A 18 13.19 9.52 -21.00
N GLN A 19 13.47 8.47 -20.24
CA GLN A 19 12.42 7.57 -19.77
C GLN A 19 11.61 8.32 -18.71
N ARG A 20 10.61 9.07 -19.19
CA ARG A 20 9.50 9.55 -18.36
C ARG A 20 8.76 8.32 -17.86
N HIS A 21 8.86 8.01 -16.58
CA HIS A 21 7.94 7.09 -15.94
C HIS A 21 6.52 7.64 -16.13
N ILE A 22 5.73 6.96 -16.94
CA ILE A 22 4.33 7.28 -17.17
C ILE A 22 3.60 6.92 -15.88
N LEU A 23 3.23 7.95 -15.11
CA LEU A 23 2.25 7.81 -14.04
C LEU A 23 0.92 7.54 -14.73
N ASN A 24 0.48 6.28 -14.72
CA ASN A 24 -0.83 5.90 -15.19
C ASN A 24 -1.87 6.62 -14.30
N THR A 25 -2.60 7.55 -14.91
CA THR A 25 -3.79 8.17 -14.32
C THR A 25 -4.79 7.07 -13.99
N ILE A 26 -4.99 6.81 -12.70
CA ILE A 26 -6.01 5.90 -12.21
C ILE A 26 -7.34 6.65 -12.25
N ASP A 27 -8.33 6.00 -12.86
CA ASP A 27 -9.67 6.48 -13.13
C ASP A 27 -10.36 7.09 -11.90
N LEU A 28 -11.06 8.20 -12.14
CA LEU A 28 -11.73 9.03 -11.15
C LEU A 28 -13.10 8.41 -10.78
N GLU A 29 -13.10 7.30 -10.04
CA GLU A 29 -14.34 6.82 -9.41
C GLU A 29 -14.64 7.70 -8.18
N GLN A 30 -15.64 8.57 -8.35
CA GLN A 30 -16.09 9.54 -7.36
C GLN A 30 -16.85 8.87 -6.21
N LYS A 31 -16.24 8.85 -5.02
CA LYS A 31 -17.02 8.97 -3.76
C LYS A 31 -16.21 9.63 -2.63
N PRO A 32 -16.15 10.97 -2.54
CA PRO A 32 -15.45 11.64 -1.45
C PRO A 32 -16.45 12.34 -0.53
N SER A 33 -16.89 11.69 0.54
CA SER A 33 -17.65 12.39 1.59
C SER A 33 -17.02 12.20 2.98
N ALA A 34 -16.73 10.96 3.38
CA ALA A 34 -16.14 10.71 4.71
C ALA A 34 -14.68 11.20 4.84
N THR A 35 -13.84 10.89 3.85
CA THR A 35 -12.39 11.12 3.93
C THR A 35 -12.03 12.61 3.81
N SER A 36 -12.80 13.38 3.03
CA SER A 36 -12.58 14.84 2.92
C SER A 36 -12.79 15.56 4.26
N HIS A 37 -13.84 15.20 5.00
CA HIS A 37 -14.13 15.80 6.30
C HIS A 37 -13.03 15.51 7.33
N THR A 38 -12.46 14.32 7.28
CA THR A 38 -11.31 13.96 8.14
C THR A 38 -10.06 14.74 7.75
N ILE A 39 -9.78 14.89 6.45
CA ILE A 39 -8.68 15.74 5.98
C ILE A 39 -8.84 17.18 6.48
N ASP A 40 -10.05 17.73 6.44
CA ASP A 40 -10.34 19.07 6.97
C ASP A 40 -10.02 19.18 8.47
N LYS A 41 -10.42 18.18 9.27
CA LYS A 41 -10.10 18.08 10.70
C LYS A 41 -8.60 17.98 10.99
N LEU A 42 -7.84 17.23 10.18
CA LEU A 42 -6.40 17.10 10.35
C LEU A 42 -5.66 18.41 10.07
N ILE A 43 -6.17 19.17 9.10
CA ILE A 43 -5.53 20.37 8.58
C ILE A 43 -5.89 21.62 9.41
N THR A 44 -6.95 21.59 10.23
CA THR A 44 -7.41 22.75 11.03
C THR A 44 -6.36 23.32 11.97
N HIS A 45 -5.41 22.53 12.45
CA HIS A 45 -4.39 22.98 13.41
C HIS A 45 -3.19 23.68 12.76
N ILE A 46 -3.11 23.71 11.43
CA ILE A 46 -2.00 24.33 10.70
C ILE A 46 -2.26 25.82 10.50
N LYS A 47 -1.46 26.65 11.19
CA LYS A 47 -1.57 28.12 11.17
C LYS A 47 -1.10 28.74 9.84
N ASN A 48 -0.06 28.17 9.22
CA ASN A 48 0.49 28.68 7.96
C ASN A 48 -0.39 28.25 6.78
N VAL A 49 -0.97 29.21 6.08
CA VAL A 49 -1.89 28.99 4.95
C VAL A 49 -1.23 28.23 3.80
N GLN A 50 0.03 28.51 3.48
CA GLN A 50 0.75 27.82 2.40
C GLN A 50 0.99 26.35 2.74
N HIS A 51 1.40 26.05 3.98
CA HIS A 51 1.58 24.67 4.44
C HIS A 51 0.26 23.92 4.48
N LYS A 52 -0.81 24.60 4.92
CA LYS A 52 -2.18 24.08 4.94
C LYS A 52 -2.64 23.64 3.55
N GLN A 53 -2.45 24.51 2.55
CA GLN A 53 -2.82 24.25 1.16
C GLN A 53 -2.00 23.09 0.57
N LYS A 54 -0.68 23.08 0.80
CA LYS A 54 0.22 22.05 0.31
C LYS A 54 -0.08 20.67 0.90
N LEU A 55 -0.38 20.60 2.19
CA LEU A 55 -0.75 19.33 2.82
C LEU A 55 -2.10 18.83 2.27
N ARG A 56 -3.07 19.74 2.11
CA ARG A 56 -4.37 19.39 1.51
C ARG A 56 -4.19 18.77 0.13
N SER A 57 -3.39 19.38 -0.73
CA SER A 57 -3.18 18.88 -2.09
C SER A 57 -2.51 17.50 -2.08
N ILE A 58 -1.54 17.25 -1.20
CA ILE A 58 -0.89 15.93 -1.06
C ILE A 58 -1.89 14.87 -0.60
N LEU A 59 -2.68 15.16 0.43
CA LEU A 59 -3.69 14.23 0.95
C LEU A 59 -4.79 13.95 -0.07
N GLN A 60 -5.20 14.97 -0.84
CA GLN A 60 -6.15 14.84 -1.94
C GLN A 60 -5.57 14.00 -3.11
N GLN A 61 -4.32 14.25 -3.49
CA GLN A 61 -3.62 13.51 -4.54
C GLN A 61 -3.45 12.03 -4.19
N HIS A 62 -3.25 11.71 -2.90
CA HIS A 62 -3.05 10.35 -2.41
C HIS A 62 -4.27 9.82 -1.63
N MET A 63 -5.49 10.30 -1.93
CA MET A 63 -6.70 9.94 -1.18
C MET A 63 -6.93 8.45 -1.05
N LYS A 64 -6.61 7.67 -2.10
CA LYS A 64 -6.77 6.21 -2.09
C LYS A 64 -5.98 5.53 -0.96
N ILE A 65 -4.80 6.06 -0.61
CA ILE A 65 -3.93 5.50 0.43
C ILE A 65 -4.42 5.90 1.82
N PHE A 66 -4.95 7.12 1.94
CA PHE A 66 -5.45 7.68 3.19
C PHE A 66 -6.96 7.50 3.37
N ASP A 67 -7.59 6.65 2.56
CA ASP A 67 -9.02 6.38 2.66
C ASP A 67 -9.30 5.51 3.88
N ILE A 68 -9.88 6.12 4.89
CA ILE A 68 -10.29 5.45 6.13
C ILE A 68 -11.66 4.78 6.00
N SER A 69 -12.41 5.04 4.93
CA SER A 69 -13.75 4.51 4.75
C SER A 69 -13.75 3.03 4.37
N GLN A 70 -12.62 2.55 3.83
CA GLN A 70 -12.44 1.16 3.40
C GLN A 70 -11.19 0.57 4.04
N VAL A 71 -11.27 -0.72 4.37
CA VAL A 71 -10.09 -1.48 4.77
C VAL A 71 -9.20 -1.62 3.56
N THR A 72 -8.08 -0.91 3.54
CA THR A 72 -7.08 -1.06 2.48
C THR A 72 -6.35 -2.38 2.68
N GLN A 73 -6.52 -3.30 1.73
CA GLN A 73 -5.72 -4.52 1.69
C GLN A 73 -4.46 -4.29 0.88
N ALA A 74 -3.31 -4.58 1.49
CA ALA A 74 -2.04 -4.58 0.76
C ALA A 74 -2.06 -5.73 -0.27
N ASN A 75 -2.08 -5.38 -1.54
CA ASN A 75 -1.94 -6.35 -2.64
C ASN A 75 -0.48 -6.35 -3.11
N THR A 76 0.37 -7.09 -2.40
CA THR A 76 1.76 -7.28 -2.78
C THR A 76 1.89 -8.51 -3.67
N HIS A 77 2.56 -8.37 -4.81
CA HIS A 77 2.83 -9.49 -5.72
C HIS A 77 3.78 -10.53 -5.11
N ILE A 78 4.58 -10.13 -4.11
CA ILE A 78 5.53 -11.01 -3.43
C ILE A 78 4.77 -11.89 -2.44
N GLN A 79 4.82 -13.20 -2.65
CA GLN A 79 4.26 -14.18 -1.72
C GLN A 79 5.18 -14.36 -0.50
N HIS A 80 4.61 -14.24 0.69
CA HIS A 80 5.32 -14.56 1.93
C HIS A 80 5.47 -16.08 2.08
N THR A 81 6.69 -16.56 2.35
CA THR A 81 7.00 -17.97 2.59
C THR A 81 7.52 -18.17 4.01
N ILE A 82 6.97 -19.15 4.72
CA ILE A 82 7.40 -19.52 6.07
C ILE A 82 8.31 -20.74 5.97
N ASN A 83 9.55 -20.64 6.45
CA ASN A 83 10.50 -21.77 6.50
C ASN A 83 10.42 -22.46 7.87
N THR A 84 9.92 -23.69 7.90
CA THR A 84 9.76 -24.49 9.13
C THR A 84 10.91 -25.49 9.36
N GLY A 85 11.90 -25.56 8.45
CA GLY A 85 12.93 -26.59 8.46
C GLY A 85 12.32 -27.99 8.47
N ASP A 86 12.86 -28.87 9.33
CA ASP A 86 12.40 -30.26 9.49
C ASP A 86 11.29 -30.43 10.54
N SER A 87 10.68 -29.33 11.00
CA SER A 87 9.64 -29.37 12.04
C SER A 87 8.34 -29.95 11.49
N LEU A 88 7.77 -30.92 12.21
CA LEU A 88 6.45 -31.48 11.88
C LEU A 88 5.31 -30.52 12.25
N PRO A 89 4.17 -30.55 11.53
CA PRO A 89 2.98 -29.79 11.92
C PRO A 89 2.49 -30.15 13.32
N ILE A 90 2.02 -29.14 14.05
CA ILE A 90 1.46 -29.32 15.40
C ILE A 90 -0.04 -29.14 15.33
N SER A 91 -0.79 -30.18 15.70
CA SER A 91 -2.25 -30.11 15.88
C SER A 91 -2.57 -29.92 17.36
N SER A 92 -3.33 -28.89 17.69
CA SER A 92 -3.76 -28.60 19.06
C SER A 92 -5.24 -28.23 19.10
N ARG A 93 -5.92 -28.67 20.16
CA ARG A 93 -7.35 -28.36 20.35
C ARG A 93 -7.51 -26.88 20.72
N PRO A 94 -8.46 -26.16 20.09
CA PRO A 94 -8.79 -24.80 20.51
C PRO A 94 -9.23 -24.73 21.97
N TYR A 95 -8.85 -23.66 22.67
CA TYR A 95 -9.29 -23.44 24.04
C TYR A 95 -10.83 -23.32 24.13
N PRO A 96 -11.45 -23.83 25.21
CA PRO A 96 -12.86 -23.60 25.48
C PRO A 96 -13.15 -22.11 25.57
N ARG A 97 -14.29 -21.70 25.01
CA ARG A 97 -14.76 -20.30 25.05
C ARG A 97 -16.21 -20.25 25.51
N THR A 98 -16.55 -19.16 26.19
CA THR A 98 -17.95 -18.86 26.56
C THR A 98 -18.79 -18.59 25.31
N ILE A 99 -20.11 -18.55 25.47
CA ILE A 99 -21.04 -18.28 24.36
C ILE A 99 -20.79 -16.87 23.79
N GLU A 100 -20.60 -15.88 24.66
CA GLU A 100 -20.34 -14.49 24.27
C GLU A 100 -19.05 -14.36 23.46
N GLN A 101 -17.95 -14.95 23.96
CA GLN A 101 -16.66 -14.97 23.27
C GLN A 101 -16.74 -15.67 21.90
N ARG A 102 -17.56 -16.72 21.79
CA ARG A 102 -17.77 -17.42 20.51
C ARG A 102 -18.51 -16.53 19.51
N ARG A 103 -19.52 -15.77 19.98
CA ARG A 103 -20.27 -14.83 19.13
C ARG A 103 -19.38 -13.72 18.60
N GLU A 104 -18.56 -13.12 19.46
CA GLU A 104 -17.61 -12.07 19.07
C GLU A 104 -16.55 -12.59 18.10
N LEU A 105 -15.97 -13.76 18.39
CA LEU A 105 -15.03 -14.41 17.48
C LEU A 105 -15.65 -14.66 16.10
N GLN A 106 -16.88 -15.17 16.06
CA GLN A 106 -17.56 -15.47 14.81
C GLN A 106 -17.82 -14.20 13.98
N ALA A 107 -18.15 -13.08 14.63
CA ALA A 107 -18.32 -11.80 13.94
C ALA A 107 -17.00 -11.33 13.29
N GLU A 108 -15.87 -11.45 14.00
CA GLU A 108 -14.58 -11.08 13.42
C GLU A 108 -14.15 -12.04 12.30
N ILE A 109 -14.35 -13.36 12.48
CA ILE A 109 -14.10 -14.35 11.41
C ILE A 109 -14.92 -14.01 10.16
N GLN A 110 -16.19 -13.65 10.31
CA GLN A 110 -17.05 -13.28 9.18
C GLN A 110 -16.50 -12.05 8.45
N LYS A 111 -16.09 -11.01 9.17
CA LYS A 111 -15.47 -9.80 8.61
C LYS A 111 -14.17 -10.11 7.87
N MET A 112 -13.30 -10.95 8.45
CA MET A 112 -12.03 -11.36 7.81
C MET A 112 -12.26 -12.24 6.58
N THR A 113 -13.32 -13.06 6.59
CA THR A 113 -13.71 -13.89 5.45
C THR A 113 -14.28 -13.03 4.31
N GLN A 114 -15.16 -12.07 4.62
CA GLN A 114 -15.72 -11.12 3.65
C GLN A 114 -14.65 -10.27 2.97
N THR A 115 -13.59 -9.94 3.71
CA THR A 115 -12.43 -9.21 3.18
C THR A 115 -11.37 -10.15 2.61
N ASN A 116 -11.60 -11.44 2.42
CA ASN A 116 -10.63 -12.39 1.87
C ASN A 116 -9.26 -12.43 2.58
N GLN A 117 -9.20 -12.04 3.86
CA GLN A 117 -7.99 -12.14 4.67
C GLN A 117 -7.73 -13.58 5.12
N ILE A 118 -8.78 -14.36 5.32
CA ILE A 118 -8.74 -15.77 5.70
C ILE A 118 -9.66 -16.59 4.79
N ARG A 119 -9.42 -17.91 4.76
CA ARG A 119 -10.26 -18.87 4.02
C ARG A 119 -10.32 -20.21 4.78
N PRO A 120 -11.37 -21.03 4.54
CA PRO A 120 -11.39 -22.40 5.04
C PRO A 120 -10.19 -23.20 4.55
N SER A 121 -9.68 -24.09 5.40
CA SER A 121 -8.56 -24.98 5.07
C SER A 121 -8.67 -26.30 5.83
N ASN A 122 -8.06 -27.35 5.28
CA ASN A 122 -7.94 -28.66 5.92
C ASN A 122 -6.47 -28.87 6.34
N SER A 123 -6.00 -28.07 7.31
CA SER A 123 -4.65 -28.21 7.86
C SER A 123 -4.48 -29.59 8.53
N PRO A 124 -3.28 -30.21 8.44
CA PRO A 124 -2.93 -31.38 9.24
C PRO A 124 -2.91 -31.07 10.74
#